data_AF-A0A2C6AM93-F1
#
_entry.id   AF-A0A2C6AM93-F1
#
_cell.length_a   1.000
_cell.length_b   1.000
_cell.length_c   1.000
_cell.angle_alpha   90.00
_cell.angle_beta   90.00
_cell.angle_gamma   90.00
#
_symmetry.space_group_name_H-M   'P 1'
#
loop_
_entity.id
_entity.type
_entity.pdbx_description
1 polymer ?
#
loop_
_entity_poly.entity_id
_entity_poly.type
_entity_poly.pdbx_seq_one_letter_code
_entity_poly.pdbx_strand_id
1 'polypeptide(L)'
;MDYLLAEVENLRGKIVFVLAGYRKPMESFFAHNPGLPSRFPIEMTFEDYSDGQLLEILQGQIKKRWDGAISVEGGMDGLFLRVASRRVGRGRGKEGFGNARAMENALARMEKRQAKRLRQERKNGRSGDDLQFNREDVIGPEPAVTLRNSQSWKQLEGMIGLKKVKQEVKFSLNRAFVGSPGTGKTTAAQLYGQVLADLGLLSNGEVVVKTPADFVGSALGQSEATTKGILAATVGKVPDPYWIAVVDIIVAEVQNVPGEDRCVILLGYERQMERMFRNVNPGLSRRFAADSPFVFEDFDDEELLQMLGLKLRASGFAATDLGWTPEESFCGAGEG
;
A
#
# COMPACT_ATOMS: atom_id res chain seq x y z
N MET A 1 7.67 -28.12 -22.87
CA MET A 1 6.26 -27.88 -23.24
C MET A 1 5.79 -28.90 -24.27
N ASP A 2 6.63 -29.24 -25.26
CA ASP A 2 6.33 -30.22 -26.31
C ASP A 2 6.02 -31.63 -25.79
N TYR A 3 6.63 -32.03 -24.68
CA TYR A 3 6.30 -33.29 -23.99
C TYR A 3 4.82 -33.36 -23.55
N LEU A 4 4.27 -32.25 -23.03
CA LEU A 4 2.90 -32.21 -22.53
C LEU A 4 1.90 -32.31 -23.70
N LEU A 5 2.23 -31.72 -24.85
CA LEU A 5 1.43 -31.83 -26.07
C LEU A 5 1.42 -33.25 -26.65
N ALA A 6 2.58 -33.90 -26.69
CA ALA A 6 2.70 -35.29 -27.14
C ALA A 6 1.87 -36.23 -26.26
N GLU A 7 1.90 -36.02 -24.94
CA GLU A 7 1.16 -36.86 -24.01
C GLU A 7 -0.36 -36.63 -24.07
N VAL A 8 -0.78 -35.39 -24.29
CA VAL A 8 -2.21 -35.04 -24.53
C VAL A 8 -2.74 -35.76 -25.78
N GLU A 9 -1.92 -35.93 -26.83
CA GLU A 9 -2.31 -36.69 -28.02
C GLU A 9 -2.36 -38.19 -27.78
N ASN A 10 -1.34 -38.75 -27.12
CA ASN A 10 -1.25 -40.18 -26.83
C ASN A 10 -2.40 -40.68 -25.94
N LEU A 11 -2.91 -39.82 -25.06
CA LEU A 11 -3.95 -40.17 -24.09
C LEU A 11 -5.35 -39.67 -24.48
N ARG A 12 -5.53 -39.25 -25.73
CA ARG A 12 -6.83 -38.81 -26.26
C ARG A 12 -7.89 -39.91 -26.11
N GLY A 13 -9.03 -39.55 -25.50
CA GLY A 13 -10.14 -40.47 -25.24
C GLY A 13 -9.97 -41.37 -24.01
N LYS A 14 -8.82 -41.29 -23.31
CA LYS A 14 -8.55 -42.02 -22.06
C LYS A 14 -8.52 -41.10 -20.84
N ILE A 15 -8.05 -39.87 -21.01
CA ILE A 15 -7.88 -38.89 -19.92
C ILE A 15 -8.50 -37.55 -20.32
N VAL A 16 -9.09 -36.86 -19.33
CA VAL A 16 -9.52 -35.46 -19.44
C VAL A 16 -8.40 -34.57 -18.92
N PHE A 17 -7.93 -33.65 -19.76
CA PHE A 17 -6.95 -32.64 -19.38
C PHE A 17 -7.66 -31.31 -19.12
N VAL A 18 -7.44 -30.72 -17.95
CA VAL A 18 -7.97 -29.40 -17.58
C VAL A 18 -6.80 -28.48 -17.27
N LEU A 19 -6.70 -27.37 -18.02
CA LEU A 19 -5.78 -26.29 -17.73
C LEU A 19 -6.53 -25.19 -16.97
N ALA A 20 -6.02 -24.79 -15.81
CA ALA A 20 -6.63 -23.75 -14.99
C ALA A 20 -5.57 -22.71 -14.60
N GLY A 21 -5.91 -21.44 -14.78
CA GLY A 21 -5.03 -20.33 -14.47
C GLY A 21 -5.74 -18.99 -14.66
N TYR A 22 -5.08 -17.91 -14.25
CA TYR A 22 -5.60 -16.57 -14.49
C TYR A 22 -5.55 -16.21 -15.97
N ARG A 23 -6.51 -15.38 -16.40
CA ARG A 23 -6.72 -15.02 -17.81
C ARG A 23 -5.44 -14.59 -18.54
N LYS A 24 -4.74 -13.56 -18.04
CA LYS A 24 -3.53 -13.03 -18.69
C LYS A 24 -2.37 -14.06 -18.79
N PRO A 25 -1.99 -14.78 -17.71
CA PRO A 25 -1.04 -15.89 -17.83
C PRO A 25 -1.46 -16.98 -18.81
N MET A 26 -2.75 -17.33 -18.86
CA MET A 26 -3.26 -18.32 -19.80
C MET A 26 -3.19 -17.83 -21.24
N GLU A 27 -3.61 -16.60 -21.52
CA GLU A 27 -3.49 -15.96 -22.85
C GLU A 27 -2.02 -15.97 -23.32
N SER A 28 -1.10 -15.60 -22.44
CA SER A 28 0.35 -15.69 -22.70
C SER A 28 0.78 -17.13 -22.98
N PHE A 29 0.38 -18.10 -22.14
CA PHE A 29 0.70 -19.52 -22.31
C PHE A 29 0.22 -20.08 -23.67
N PHE A 30 -0.99 -19.74 -24.10
CA PHE A 30 -1.54 -20.15 -25.40
C PHE A 30 -0.82 -19.49 -26.58
N ALA A 31 -0.35 -18.25 -26.43
CA ALA A 31 0.41 -17.54 -27.48
C ALA A 31 1.78 -18.17 -27.77
N HIS A 32 2.38 -18.87 -26.80
CA HIS A 32 3.71 -19.50 -26.98
C HIS A 32 3.68 -20.71 -27.91
N ASN A 33 2.53 -21.35 -28.12
CA ASN A 33 2.43 -22.52 -29.01
C ASN A 33 1.11 -22.53 -29.79
N PRO A 34 1.14 -22.29 -31.12
CA PRO A 34 -0.06 -22.25 -31.95
C PRO A 34 -0.80 -23.60 -32.04
N GLY A 35 -0.20 -24.70 -31.58
CA GLY A 35 -0.83 -26.02 -31.49
C GLY A 35 -1.66 -26.24 -30.23
N LEU A 36 -1.65 -25.34 -29.25
CA LEU A 36 -2.46 -25.47 -28.04
C LEU A 36 -3.96 -25.21 -28.26
N PRO A 37 -4.39 -24.14 -28.97
CA PRO A 37 -5.82 -23.84 -29.13
C PRO A 37 -6.59 -24.98 -29.82
N SER A 38 -5.95 -25.71 -30.74
CA SER A 38 -6.58 -26.85 -31.42
C SER A 38 -6.75 -28.09 -30.53
N ARG A 39 -5.89 -28.25 -29.51
CA ARG A 39 -5.92 -29.38 -28.56
C ARG A 39 -6.78 -29.11 -27.32
N PHE A 40 -7.02 -27.84 -27.01
CA PHE A 40 -7.90 -27.39 -25.93
C PHE A 40 -9.03 -26.50 -26.49
N PRO A 41 -9.98 -27.05 -27.25
CA PRO A 41 -11.01 -26.27 -27.94
C PRO A 41 -12.13 -25.76 -27.01
N ILE A 42 -12.24 -26.30 -25.80
CA ILE A 42 -13.26 -25.90 -24.82
C ILE A 42 -12.61 -24.91 -23.86
N GLU A 43 -13.02 -23.65 -23.97
CA GLU A 43 -12.64 -22.58 -23.05
C GLU A 43 -13.83 -22.25 -22.14
N MET A 44 -13.56 -22.17 -20.84
CA MET A 44 -14.52 -21.70 -19.84
C MET A 44 -13.89 -20.54 -19.08
N THR A 45 -14.48 -19.36 -19.19
CA THR A 45 -14.07 -18.19 -18.42
C THR A 45 -14.98 -18.04 -17.21
N PHE A 46 -14.38 -18.01 -16.01
CA PHE A 46 -15.10 -17.69 -14.79
C PHE A 46 -14.92 -16.22 -14.48
N GLU A 47 -16.02 -15.47 -14.48
CA GLU A 47 -16.02 -14.07 -14.07
C GLU A 47 -15.91 -13.93 -12.54
N ASP A 48 -15.45 -12.78 -12.10
CA ASP A 48 -15.46 -12.44 -10.69
C ASP A 48 -16.90 -12.32 -10.15
N TYR A 49 -17.14 -12.84 -8.95
CA TYR A 49 -18.45 -12.79 -8.32
C TYR A 49 -18.90 -11.35 -8.07
N SER A 50 -20.18 -11.07 -8.28
CA SER A 50 -20.78 -9.79 -7.88
C SER A 50 -20.72 -9.56 -6.37
N ASP A 51 -20.93 -8.32 -5.91
CA ASP A 51 -20.96 -8.00 -4.48
C ASP A 51 -22.00 -8.82 -3.71
N GLY A 52 -23.13 -9.14 -4.36
CA GLY A 52 -24.17 -10.00 -3.78
C GLY A 52 -23.69 -11.44 -3.63
N GLN A 53 -23.07 -12.00 -4.66
CA GLN A 53 -22.50 -13.35 -4.61
C GLN A 53 -21.33 -13.46 -3.62
N LEU A 54 -20.48 -12.42 -3.51
CA LEU A 54 -19.43 -12.37 -2.49
C LEU A 54 -19.99 -12.32 -1.07
N LEU A 55 -21.12 -11.62 -0.88
CA LEU A 55 -21.84 -11.63 0.40
C LEU A 55 -22.39 -13.02 0.72
N GLU A 56 -23.02 -13.70 -0.24
CA GLU A 56 -23.51 -15.08 -0.07
C GLU A 56 -22.36 -16.04 0.28
N ILE A 57 -21.20 -15.89 -0.37
CA ILE A 57 -20.00 -16.66 -0.05
C ILE A 57 -19.56 -16.39 1.40
N LEU A 58 -19.52 -15.12 1.84
CA LEU A 58 -19.16 -14.77 3.21
C LEU A 58 -20.11 -15.42 4.22
N GLN A 59 -21.42 -15.29 3.97
CA GLN A 59 -22.46 -15.84 4.82
C GLN A 59 -22.34 -17.37 4.91
N GLY A 60 -22.08 -18.03 3.79
CA GLY A 60 -21.83 -19.47 3.72
C GLY A 60 -20.59 -19.88 4.51
N GLN A 61 -19.48 -19.13 4.39
CA GLN A 61 -18.25 -19.39 5.14
C GLN A 61 -18.46 -19.22 6.66
N ILE A 62 -19.16 -18.17 7.09
CA ILE A 62 -19.52 -17.95 8.50
C ILE A 62 -20.42 -19.08 8.99
N LYS A 63 -21.51 -19.39 8.27
CA LYS A 63 -22.44 -20.45 8.69
C LYS A 63 -21.75 -21.80 8.82
N LYS A 64 -20.88 -22.16 7.86
CA LYS A 64 -20.14 -23.42 7.86
C LYS A 64 -19.17 -23.52 9.04
N ARG A 65 -18.53 -22.43 9.43
CA ARG A 65 -17.45 -22.45 10.44
C ARG A 65 -17.97 -22.50 11.88
N TRP A 66 -19.16 -21.97 12.13
CA TRP A 66 -19.79 -22.00 13.46
C TRP A 66 -21.08 -22.82 13.50
N ASP A 67 -21.37 -23.60 12.46
CA ASP A 67 -22.64 -24.35 12.30
C ASP A 67 -23.90 -23.49 12.53
N GLY A 68 -23.81 -22.20 12.16
CA GLY A 68 -24.87 -21.21 12.37
C GLY A 68 -25.01 -20.67 13.80
N ALA A 69 -24.16 -21.05 14.74
CA ALA A 69 -24.23 -20.58 16.13
C ALA A 69 -23.77 -19.12 16.32
N ILE A 70 -22.90 -18.61 15.44
CA ILE A 70 -22.39 -17.23 15.55
C ILE A 70 -23.40 -16.22 15.01
N SER A 71 -23.58 -15.14 15.76
CA SER A 71 -24.38 -13.99 15.37
C SER A 71 -23.49 -12.84 14.91
N VAL A 72 -24.03 -11.97 14.04
CA VAL A 72 -23.36 -10.77 13.56
C VAL A 72 -24.23 -9.57 13.90
N GLU A 73 -23.63 -8.53 14.47
CA GLU A 73 -24.31 -7.25 14.74
C GLU A 73 -24.94 -6.71 13.44
N GLY A 74 -26.20 -6.29 13.51
CA GLY A 74 -26.97 -5.88 12.33
C GLY A 74 -27.44 -7.03 11.43
N GLY A 75 -27.12 -8.28 11.75
CA GLY A 75 -27.60 -9.48 11.07
C GLY A 75 -26.72 -9.98 9.91
N MET A 76 -26.98 -11.21 9.47
CA MET A 76 -26.24 -11.85 8.36
C MET A 76 -26.40 -11.13 7.01
N ASP A 77 -27.57 -10.51 6.78
CA ASP A 77 -27.84 -9.64 5.63
C ASP A 77 -27.62 -8.15 5.95
N GLY A 78 -27.03 -7.87 7.11
CA GLY A 78 -26.86 -6.54 7.66
C GLY A 78 -25.91 -5.65 6.89
N LEU A 79 -25.95 -4.35 7.22
CA LEU A 79 -25.10 -3.33 6.62
C LEU A 79 -23.61 -3.68 6.72
N PHE A 80 -23.16 -4.26 7.83
CA PHE A 80 -21.73 -4.47 8.08
C PHE A 80 -21.12 -5.54 7.18
N LEU A 81 -21.79 -6.68 7.01
CA LEU A 81 -21.34 -7.72 6.08
C LEU A 81 -21.44 -7.27 4.63
N ARG A 82 -22.46 -6.47 4.26
CA ARG A 82 -22.54 -5.84 2.95
C ARG A 82 -21.35 -4.91 2.69
N VAL A 83 -20.98 -4.08 3.67
CA VAL A 83 -19.82 -3.17 3.56
C VAL A 83 -18.52 -3.96 3.46
N ALA A 84 -18.34 -5.01 4.28
CA ALA A 84 -17.15 -5.85 4.23
C ALA A 84 -17.03 -6.59 2.89
N SER A 85 -18.11 -7.19 2.40
CA SER A 85 -18.15 -7.91 1.13
C SER A 85 -17.90 -6.98 -0.05
N ARG A 86 -18.54 -5.80 -0.08
CA ARG A 86 -18.24 -4.75 -1.06
C ARG A 86 -16.77 -4.32 -0.99
N ARG A 87 -16.19 -4.20 0.21
CA ARG A 87 -14.78 -3.81 0.35
C ARG A 87 -13.86 -4.85 -0.29
N VAL A 88 -14.13 -6.14 -0.11
CA VAL A 88 -13.39 -7.21 -0.78
C VAL A 88 -13.65 -7.22 -2.28
N GLY A 89 -14.91 -7.06 -2.69
CA GLY A 89 -15.35 -7.00 -4.08
C GLY A 89 -14.80 -5.83 -4.88
N ARG A 90 -14.19 -4.83 -4.26
CA ARG A 90 -13.43 -3.79 -4.98
C ARG A 90 -12.07 -4.29 -5.52
N GLY A 91 -11.62 -5.46 -5.09
CA GLY A 91 -10.44 -6.13 -5.65
C GLY A 91 -10.67 -6.77 -7.02
N ARG A 92 -11.92 -6.81 -7.49
CA ARG A 92 -12.31 -7.39 -8.79
C ARG A 92 -11.60 -6.74 -9.97
N GLY A 93 -11.32 -7.54 -10.99
CA GLY A 93 -10.61 -7.10 -12.19
C GLY A 93 -9.11 -6.86 -12.02
N LYS A 94 -8.56 -7.02 -10.80
CA LYS A 94 -7.10 -6.98 -10.56
C LYS A 94 -6.49 -8.36 -10.74
N GLU A 95 -5.24 -8.40 -11.20
CA GLU A 95 -4.49 -9.65 -11.27
C GLU A 95 -4.40 -10.31 -9.89
N GLY A 96 -4.77 -11.58 -9.81
CA GLY A 96 -4.69 -12.36 -8.58
C GLY A 96 -5.88 -12.21 -7.62
N PHE A 97 -6.98 -11.54 -8.02
CA PHE A 97 -8.18 -11.55 -7.18
C PHE A 97 -8.77 -12.97 -7.08
N GLY A 98 -8.68 -13.55 -5.88
CA GLY A 98 -9.03 -14.95 -5.64
C GLY A 98 -10.50 -15.23 -5.31
N ASN A 99 -11.41 -14.26 -5.49
CA ASN A 99 -12.84 -14.42 -5.22
C ASN A 99 -13.13 -15.01 -3.82
N ALA A 100 -13.55 -16.28 -3.75
CA ALA A 100 -13.84 -16.99 -2.50
C ALA A 100 -12.65 -17.01 -1.52
N ARG A 101 -11.42 -17.10 -2.03
CA ARG A 101 -10.20 -17.01 -1.21
C ARG A 101 -10.01 -15.61 -0.62
N ALA A 102 -10.38 -14.56 -1.35
CA ALA A 102 -10.33 -13.19 -0.85
C ALA A 102 -11.35 -12.97 0.30
N MET A 103 -12.52 -13.61 0.20
CA MET A 103 -13.53 -13.64 1.26
C MET A 103 -13.06 -14.42 2.49
N GLU A 104 -12.41 -15.56 2.29
CA GLU A 104 -11.84 -16.37 3.38
C GLU A 104 -10.77 -15.59 4.15
N ASN A 105 -9.89 -14.89 3.43
CA ASN A 105 -8.92 -13.98 4.03
C ASN A 105 -9.60 -12.84 4.81
N ALA A 106 -10.74 -12.34 4.33
CA ALA A 106 -11.50 -11.30 5.03
C ALA A 106 -12.10 -11.84 6.34
N LEU A 107 -12.70 -13.03 6.31
CA LEU A 107 -13.22 -13.69 7.51
C LEU A 107 -12.12 -13.95 8.54
N ALA A 108 -10.96 -14.45 8.11
CA ALA A 108 -9.81 -14.65 9.01
C ALA A 108 -9.35 -13.34 9.69
N ARG A 109 -9.45 -12.19 9.00
CA ARG A 109 -9.18 -10.88 9.62
C ARG A 109 -10.24 -10.48 10.64
N MET A 110 -11.51 -10.78 10.38
CA MET A 110 -12.60 -10.53 11.35
C MET A 110 -12.39 -11.35 12.62
N GLU A 111 -12.05 -12.63 12.49
CA GLU A 111 -11.71 -13.52 13.62
C GLU A 111 -10.54 -12.98 14.43
N LYS A 112 -9.47 -12.53 13.77
CA LYS A 112 -8.31 -11.97 14.46
C LYS A 112 -8.67 -10.73 15.29
N ARG A 113 -9.61 -9.91 14.80
CA ARG A 113 -10.11 -8.72 15.53
C ARG A 113 -10.97 -9.12 16.72
N GLN A 114 -11.90 -10.05 16.52
CA GLN A 114 -12.76 -10.58 17.58
C GLN A 114 -11.92 -11.20 18.70
N ALA A 115 -10.93 -12.03 18.37
CA ALA A 115 -10.02 -12.62 19.34
C ALA A 115 -9.25 -11.56 20.14
N LYS A 116 -8.80 -10.48 19.49
CA LYS A 116 -8.14 -9.35 20.16
C LYS A 116 -9.08 -8.62 21.11
N ARG A 117 -10.32 -8.37 20.69
CA ARG A 117 -11.37 -7.74 21.52
C ARG A 117 -11.69 -8.58 22.74
N LEU A 118 -12.03 -9.86 22.56
CA LEU A 118 -12.37 -10.79 23.65
C LEU A 118 -11.22 -10.93 24.65
N ARG A 119 -9.98 -11.01 24.18
CA ARG A 119 -8.79 -11.02 25.07
C ARG A 119 -8.71 -9.77 25.93
N GLN A 120 -9.01 -8.60 25.38
CA GLN A 120 -8.98 -7.34 26.12
C GLN A 120 -10.15 -7.22 27.11
N GLU A 121 -11.35 -7.66 26.72
CA GLU A 121 -12.52 -7.70 27.59
C GLU A 121 -12.29 -8.61 28.81
N ARG A 122 -11.75 -9.80 28.59
CA ARG A 122 -11.39 -10.74 29.66
C ARG A 122 -10.34 -10.17 30.61
N LYS A 123 -9.33 -9.47 30.08
CA LYS A 123 -8.31 -8.78 30.89
C LYS A 123 -8.94 -7.71 31.79
N ASN A 124 -10.01 -7.08 31.32
CA ASN A 124 -10.76 -6.05 32.06
C ASN A 124 -11.88 -6.62 32.95
N GLY A 125 -11.92 -7.94 33.16
CA GLY A 125 -12.90 -8.60 34.01
C GLY A 125 -14.32 -8.68 33.41
N ARG A 126 -14.47 -8.46 32.10
CA ARG A 126 -15.76 -8.59 31.39
C ARG A 126 -15.85 -9.95 30.70
N SER A 127 -17.03 -10.56 30.74
CA SER A 127 -17.35 -11.72 29.90
C SER A 127 -17.85 -11.21 28.56
N GLY A 128 -17.03 -11.34 27.50
CA GLY A 128 -17.46 -11.07 26.13
C GLY A 128 -18.30 -12.23 25.58
N ASP A 129 -19.16 -11.94 24.60
CA ASP A 129 -19.83 -12.98 23.83
C ASP A 129 -18.89 -13.51 22.73
N ASP A 130 -18.45 -14.75 22.89
CA ASP A 130 -17.56 -15.46 21.97
C ASP A 130 -18.26 -15.82 20.65
N LEU A 131 -19.60 -15.87 20.63
CA LEU A 131 -20.44 -16.22 19.49
C LEU A 131 -21.11 -14.99 18.86
N GLN A 132 -20.48 -13.83 18.99
CA GLN A 132 -20.93 -12.62 18.33
C GLN A 132 -19.78 -11.83 17.69
N PHE A 133 -19.96 -11.48 16.41
CA PHE A 133 -19.18 -10.44 15.74
C PHE A 133 -19.85 -9.08 15.89
N ASN A 134 -19.09 -8.07 16.32
CA ASN A 134 -19.57 -6.68 16.35
C ASN A 134 -19.17 -5.90 15.09
N ARG A 135 -19.61 -4.64 14.98
CA ARG A 135 -19.30 -3.75 13.85
C ARG A 135 -17.79 -3.62 13.59
N GLU A 136 -16.98 -3.54 14.64
CA GLU A 136 -15.53 -3.31 14.56
C GLU A 136 -14.77 -4.58 14.16
N ASP A 137 -15.27 -5.76 14.54
CA ASP A 137 -14.74 -7.03 14.11
C ASP A 137 -14.92 -7.18 12.58
N VAL A 138 -16.12 -6.87 12.08
CA VAL A 138 -16.51 -7.01 10.67
C VAL A 138 -15.88 -5.95 9.78
N ILE A 139 -16.06 -4.67 10.09
CA ILE A 139 -15.61 -3.55 9.23
C ILE A 139 -14.16 -3.14 9.57
N GLY A 140 -13.72 -3.38 10.79
CA GLY A 140 -12.47 -2.84 11.34
C GLY A 140 -12.71 -1.62 12.22
N PRO A 141 -11.72 -1.27 13.06
CA PRO A 141 -11.78 -0.08 13.90
C PRO A 141 -11.90 1.19 13.07
N GLU A 142 -12.55 2.22 13.61
CA GLU A 142 -12.56 3.54 13.00
C GLU A 142 -11.10 4.04 12.81
N PRO A 143 -10.74 4.55 11.62
CA PRO A 143 -9.36 4.98 11.33
C PRO A 143 -8.77 5.90 12.40
N ALA A 144 -9.59 6.77 13.00
CA ALA A 144 -9.20 7.70 14.06
C ALA A 144 -8.69 7.02 15.34
N VAL A 145 -9.25 5.86 15.73
CA VAL A 145 -8.84 5.11 16.93
C VAL A 145 -7.59 4.28 16.65
N THR A 146 -7.46 3.76 15.44
CA THR A 146 -6.29 3.01 14.98
C THR A 146 -5.05 3.89 14.89
N LEU A 147 -5.20 5.14 14.43
CA LEU A 147 -4.12 6.14 14.38
C LEU A 147 -3.51 6.42 15.74
N ARG A 148 -4.33 6.64 16.78
CA ARG A 148 -3.83 6.92 18.15
C ARG A 148 -3.03 5.77 18.75
N ASN A 149 -3.24 4.55 18.28
CA ASN A 149 -2.59 3.34 18.78
C ASN A 149 -1.42 2.88 17.90
N SER A 150 -1.24 3.45 16.71
CA SER A 150 -0.12 3.12 15.82
C SER A 150 1.18 3.67 16.39
N GLN A 151 2.19 2.81 16.52
CA GLN A 151 3.54 3.22 16.94
C GLN A 151 4.18 4.08 15.85
N SER A 152 3.95 3.74 14.58
CA SER A 152 4.47 4.51 13.44
C SER A 152 3.84 5.90 13.35
N TRP A 153 2.56 6.04 13.72
CA TRP A 153 1.93 7.36 13.83
C TRP A 153 2.57 8.19 14.95
N LYS A 154 2.82 7.60 16.12
CA LYS A 154 3.52 8.28 17.22
C LYS A 154 4.95 8.69 16.84
N GLN A 155 5.65 7.86 16.07
CA GLN A 155 6.97 8.20 15.54
C GLN A 155 6.91 9.37 14.56
N LEU A 156 5.91 9.40 13.67
CA LEU A 156 5.69 10.51 12.74
C LEU A 156 5.30 11.79 13.48
N GLU A 157 4.47 11.69 14.53
CA GLU A 157 4.10 12.80 15.42
C GLU A 157 5.29 13.33 16.23
N GLY A 158 6.24 12.45 16.59
CA GLY A 158 7.47 12.80 17.30
C GLY A 158 8.57 13.41 16.43
N MET A 159 8.46 13.39 15.10
CA MET A 159 9.42 14.06 14.23
C MET A 159 9.38 15.58 14.46
N ILE A 160 10.55 16.21 14.58
CA ILE A 160 10.66 17.68 14.68
C ILE A 160 10.06 18.31 13.40
N GLY A 161 9.33 19.41 13.55
CA GLY A 161 8.58 20.04 12.46
C GLY A 161 7.28 19.32 12.09
N LEU A 162 6.93 19.34 10.80
CA LEU A 162 5.77 18.66 10.20
C LEU A 162 4.39 19.06 10.78
N LYS A 163 4.27 20.27 11.34
CA LYS A 163 3.02 20.75 11.99
C LYS A 163 1.80 20.59 11.08
N LYS A 164 1.91 20.96 9.81
CA LYS A 164 0.84 20.81 8.80
C LYS A 164 0.48 19.36 8.53
N VAL A 165 1.47 18.48 8.37
CA VAL A 165 1.25 17.04 8.14
C VAL A 165 0.55 16.38 9.34
N LYS A 166 0.94 16.76 10.56
CA LYS A 166 0.33 16.24 11.80
C LYS A 166 -1.12 16.67 11.99
N GLN A 167 -1.47 17.87 11.52
CA GLN A 167 -2.85 18.40 11.58
C GLN A 167 -3.77 17.77 10.52
N GLU A 168 -3.20 17.18 9.45
CA GLU A 168 -3.96 16.64 8.34
C GLU A 168 -4.37 15.17 8.61
N VAL A 169 -5.50 14.98 9.29
CA VAL A 169 -5.99 13.65 9.74
C VAL A 169 -6.59 12.78 8.60
N LYS A 170 -6.52 13.22 7.35
CA LYS A 170 -7.09 12.49 6.20
C LYS A 170 -6.05 11.66 5.45
N PHE A 171 -6.00 10.37 5.79
CA PHE A 171 -5.15 9.39 5.09
C PHE A 171 -5.78 8.97 3.76
N SER A 172 -4.98 9.07 2.69
CA SER A 172 -5.29 8.55 1.36
C SER A 172 -4.24 7.52 0.96
N LEU A 173 -4.59 6.55 0.11
CA LEU A 173 -3.62 5.57 -0.39
C LEU A 173 -2.50 6.27 -1.15
N ASN A 174 -2.83 7.06 -2.18
CA ASN A 174 -1.84 7.80 -2.95
C ASN A 174 -1.76 9.26 -2.48
N ARG A 175 -0.53 9.80 -2.40
CA ARG A 175 -0.29 11.17 -1.92
C ARG A 175 1.04 11.75 -2.43
N ALA A 176 1.12 13.07 -2.55
CA ALA A 176 2.36 13.79 -2.87
C ALA A 176 2.97 14.42 -1.61
N PHE A 177 4.28 14.25 -1.42
CA PHE A 177 5.06 14.88 -0.35
C PHE A 177 6.03 15.87 -0.99
N VAL A 178 5.92 17.13 -0.59
CA VAL A 178 6.66 18.25 -1.19
C VAL A 178 7.49 18.99 -0.16
N GLY A 179 8.69 19.43 -0.52
CA GLY A 179 9.53 20.25 0.37
C GLY A 179 11.02 20.19 0.03
N SER A 180 11.84 21.03 0.67
CA SER A 180 13.28 21.16 0.40
C SER A 180 14.08 19.88 0.72
N PRO A 181 15.29 19.69 0.16
CA PRO A 181 16.16 18.57 0.53
C PRO A 181 16.41 18.53 2.05
N GLY A 182 16.48 17.33 2.63
CA GLY A 182 16.81 17.19 4.06
C GLY A 182 15.65 17.38 5.05
N THR A 183 14.44 17.75 4.60
CA THR A 183 13.27 17.96 5.48
C THR A 183 12.59 16.66 5.96
N GLY A 184 13.17 15.48 5.69
CA GLY A 184 12.66 14.20 6.21
C GLY A 184 11.59 13.49 5.38
N LYS A 185 11.32 13.93 4.14
CA LYS A 185 10.33 13.33 3.22
C LYS A 185 10.42 11.80 3.11
N THR A 186 11.61 11.25 2.89
CA THR A 186 11.82 9.80 2.71
C THR A 186 11.51 9.02 3.98
N THR A 187 11.95 9.53 5.13
CA THR A 187 11.68 8.92 6.45
C THR A 187 10.18 8.95 6.75
N ALA A 188 9.52 10.08 6.50
CA ALA A 188 8.08 10.19 6.68
C ALA A 188 7.30 9.26 5.74
N ALA A 189 7.78 9.04 4.51
CA ALA A 189 7.15 8.10 3.57
C ALA A 189 7.20 6.65 4.08
N GLN A 190 8.34 6.23 4.68
CA GLN A 190 8.47 4.92 5.32
C GLN A 190 7.47 4.76 6.47
N LEU A 191 7.37 5.75 7.35
CA LEU A 191 6.41 5.75 8.45
C LEU A 191 4.96 5.76 7.95
N TYR A 192 4.67 6.52 6.89
CA TYR A 192 3.34 6.59 6.29
C TYR A 192 2.88 5.23 5.75
N GLY A 193 3.76 4.47 5.08
CA GLY A 193 3.48 3.10 4.65
C GLY A 193 3.08 2.18 5.80
N GLN A 194 3.80 2.27 6.92
CA GLN A 194 3.48 1.52 8.14
C GLN A 194 2.17 1.98 8.77
N VAL A 195 1.89 3.28 8.81
CA VAL A 195 0.60 3.81 9.28
C VAL A 195 -0.56 3.29 8.43
N LEU A 196 -0.41 3.25 7.10
CA LEU A 196 -1.43 2.69 6.21
C LEU A 196 -1.66 1.18 6.45
N ALA A 197 -0.59 0.43 6.74
CA ALA A 197 -0.69 -0.99 7.10
C ALA A 197 -1.38 -1.19 8.46
N ASP A 198 -1.04 -0.38 9.47
CA ASP A 198 -1.69 -0.38 10.78
C ASP A 198 -3.18 -0.05 10.68
N LEU A 199 -3.55 0.89 9.79
CA LEU A 199 -4.93 1.24 9.46
C LEU A 199 -5.67 0.13 8.68
N GLY A 200 -4.97 -0.91 8.24
CA GLY A 200 -5.52 -1.98 7.41
C GLY A 200 -5.89 -1.54 5.99
N LEU A 201 -5.29 -0.43 5.53
CA LEU A 201 -5.41 0.05 4.14
C LEU A 201 -4.42 -0.67 3.22
N LEU A 202 -3.28 -1.13 3.76
CA LEU A 202 -2.32 -2.01 3.11
C LEU A 202 -2.15 -3.31 3.92
N SER A 203 -1.77 -4.40 3.25
CA SER A 203 -1.43 -5.67 3.86
C SER A 203 0.01 -5.70 4.40
N ASN A 204 0.90 -4.92 3.78
CA ASN A 204 2.29 -4.73 4.15
C ASN A 204 2.64 -3.22 4.12
N GLY A 205 3.39 -2.75 5.12
CA GLY A 205 3.85 -1.37 5.25
C GLY A 205 5.25 -1.11 4.69
N GLU A 206 5.85 -2.10 4.02
CA GLU A 206 7.16 -1.98 3.38
C GLU A 206 7.14 -0.95 2.25
N VAL A 207 8.13 -0.06 2.25
CA VAL A 207 8.25 1.02 1.26
C VAL A 207 9.45 0.77 0.37
N VAL A 208 9.18 0.62 -0.93
CA VAL A 208 10.22 0.50 -1.96
C VAL A 208 10.46 1.87 -2.58
N VAL A 209 11.66 2.40 -2.41
CA VAL A 209 12.06 3.69 -3.00
C VAL A 209 12.57 3.45 -4.43
N LYS A 210 12.04 4.23 -5.38
CA LYS A 210 12.43 4.19 -6.79
C LYS A 210 12.67 5.60 -7.33
N THR A 211 13.56 5.70 -8.29
CA THR A 211 13.89 6.90 -9.05
C THR A 211 13.45 6.73 -10.51
N PRO A 212 13.31 7.81 -11.29
CA PRO A 212 12.96 7.72 -12.72
C PRO A 212 13.90 6.81 -13.52
N ALA A 213 15.19 6.81 -13.19
CA ALA A 213 16.19 5.98 -13.85
C ALA A 213 15.86 4.48 -13.74
N ASP A 214 15.25 4.06 -12.62
CA ASP A 214 14.85 2.67 -12.38
C ASP A 214 13.74 2.20 -13.34
N PHE A 215 12.97 3.12 -13.91
CA PHE A 215 11.87 2.82 -14.84
C PHE A 215 12.27 2.95 -16.31
N VAL A 216 13.32 3.72 -16.61
CA VAL A 216 13.83 3.90 -17.98
C VAL A 216 14.64 2.68 -18.42
N GLY A 217 15.39 2.05 -17.51
CA GLY A 217 16.20 0.84 -17.76
C GLY A 217 15.43 -0.37 -18.28
N SER A 218 14.18 -0.54 -17.87
CA SER A 218 13.32 -1.67 -18.26
C SER A 218 12.55 -1.44 -19.56
N ALA A 219 12.48 -0.20 -20.06
CA ALA A 219 11.85 0.15 -21.35
C ALA A 219 12.84 0.22 -22.53
N LEU A 220 14.14 0.13 -22.27
CA LEU A 220 15.24 0.44 -23.20
C LEU A 220 15.56 -0.64 -24.26
N GLY A 221 14.78 -1.72 -24.37
CA GLY A 221 15.00 -2.77 -25.37
C GLY A 221 14.73 -2.36 -26.83
N GLN A 222 14.08 -1.22 -27.09
CA GLN A 222 13.65 -0.82 -28.46
C GLN A 222 14.17 0.54 -28.97
N SER A 223 14.79 1.40 -28.14
CA SER A 223 15.01 2.83 -28.50
C SER A 223 16.46 3.31 -28.48
N GLU A 224 17.46 2.43 -28.52
CA GLU A 224 18.86 2.82 -28.31
C GLU A 224 19.42 3.79 -29.39
N ALA A 225 18.97 3.69 -30.64
CA ALA A 225 19.44 4.55 -31.74
C ALA A 225 18.78 5.94 -31.73
N THR A 226 17.52 6.04 -31.33
CA THR A 226 16.76 7.30 -31.29
C THR A 226 17.15 8.14 -30.06
N THR A 227 17.52 7.49 -28.96
CA THR A 227 17.84 8.14 -27.67
C THR A 227 19.21 8.82 -27.65
N LYS A 228 20.23 8.26 -28.35
CA LYS A 228 21.57 8.90 -28.43
C LYS A 228 21.57 10.22 -29.21
N GLY A 229 20.69 10.39 -30.20
CA GLY A 229 20.55 11.63 -30.96
C GLY A 229 19.91 12.78 -30.17
N ILE A 230 18.97 12.46 -29.26
CA ILE A 230 18.25 13.45 -28.45
C ILE A 230 19.12 13.94 -27.27
N LEU A 231 19.90 13.05 -26.65
CA LEU A 231 20.81 13.39 -25.53
C LEU A 231 21.92 14.37 -25.93
N ALA A 232 22.37 14.35 -27.20
CA ALA A 232 23.33 15.33 -27.70
C ALA A 232 22.71 16.72 -27.93
N ALA A 233 21.39 16.83 -28.03
CA ALA A 233 20.67 18.06 -28.36
C ALA A 233 20.12 18.83 -27.13
N THR A 234 20.17 18.27 -25.93
CA THR A 234 19.46 18.81 -24.74
C THR A 234 20.36 19.21 -23.57
N VAL A 235 21.64 19.51 -23.82
CA VAL A 235 22.48 20.17 -22.80
C VAL A 235 21.92 21.56 -22.49
N GLY A 236 21.31 21.73 -21.32
CA GLY A 236 20.94 23.03 -20.76
C GLY A 236 19.46 23.47 -20.83
N LYS A 237 18.51 22.61 -21.25
CA LYS A 237 17.06 22.92 -21.20
C LYS A 237 16.23 21.72 -20.69
N VAL A 238 15.40 21.95 -19.66
CA VAL A 238 14.41 21.03 -19.05
C VAL A 238 13.07 21.22 -19.81
N PRO A 239 12.19 20.21 -20.05
CA PRO A 239 11.91 19.01 -19.27
C PRO A 239 12.10 17.67 -19.99
N ASP A 240 12.50 16.68 -19.22
CA ASP A 240 12.82 15.33 -19.67
C ASP A 240 11.53 14.61 -20.18
N PRO A 241 11.38 14.36 -21.50
CA PRO A 241 10.20 13.69 -22.05
C PRO A 241 9.95 12.30 -21.41
N TYR A 242 11.01 11.70 -20.87
CA TYR A 242 10.97 10.42 -20.16
C TYR A 242 10.21 10.50 -18.83
N TRP A 243 10.28 11.63 -18.12
CA TRP A 243 9.55 11.80 -16.86
C TRP A 243 8.03 11.76 -17.06
N ILE A 244 7.53 12.40 -18.12
CA ILE A 244 6.10 12.41 -18.43
C ILE A 244 5.63 11.00 -18.80
N ALA A 245 6.40 10.27 -19.60
CA ALA A 245 6.08 8.89 -19.98
C ALA A 245 6.07 7.92 -18.77
N VAL A 246 7.04 8.04 -17.86
CA VAL A 246 7.07 7.24 -16.61
C VAL A 246 5.87 7.58 -15.73
N VAL A 247 5.54 8.87 -15.59
CA VAL A 247 4.37 9.30 -14.84
C VAL A 247 3.09 8.77 -15.48
N ASP A 248 2.93 8.79 -16.80
CA ASP A 248 1.75 8.26 -17.49
C ASP A 248 1.60 6.74 -17.29
N ILE A 249 2.71 5.99 -17.30
CA ILE A 249 2.71 4.56 -16.95
C ILE A 249 2.26 4.36 -15.49
N ILE A 250 2.83 5.14 -14.56
CA ILE A 250 2.40 5.12 -13.15
C ILE A 250 0.93 5.50 -13.03
N VAL A 251 0.42 6.48 -13.79
CA VAL A 251 -1.00 6.89 -13.78
C VAL A 251 -1.93 5.82 -14.35
N ALA A 252 -1.48 5.09 -15.36
CA ALA A 252 -2.23 3.99 -15.95
C ALA A 252 -2.37 2.81 -14.98
N GLU A 253 -1.29 2.50 -14.25
CA GLU A 253 -1.22 1.37 -13.32
C GLU A 253 -1.72 1.70 -11.90
N VAL A 254 -1.57 2.94 -11.44
CA VAL A 254 -1.98 3.38 -10.10
C VAL A 254 -3.39 3.93 -10.16
N GLN A 255 -4.32 3.18 -9.59
CA GLN A 255 -5.70 3.58 -9.51
C GLN A 255 -6.08 3.90 -8.06
N ASN A 256 -6.55 5.11 -7.76
CA ASN A 256 -7.11 5.45 -6.43
C ASN A 256 -8.47 4.76 -6.17
N VAL A 257 -8.55 3.46 -6.44
CA VAL A 257 -9.69 2.58 -6.31
C VAL A 257 -9.54 1.86 -4.97
N PRO A 258 -10.53 1.98 -4.08
CA PRO A 258 -10.40 1.39 -2.75
C PRO A 258 -10.21 -0.14 -2.84
N GLY A 259 -9.19 -0.70 -2.19
CA GLY A 259 -8.80 -2.12 -2.34
C GLY A 259 -7.53 -2.32 -3.18
N GLU A 260 -6.78 -1.26 -3.50
CA GLU A 260 -5.35 -1.40 -3.85
C GLU A 260 -4.55 -1.73 -2.60
N ASP A 261 -3.78 -2.82 -2.68
CA ASP A 261 -2.76 -3.17 -1.72
C ASP A 261 -1.40 -2.58 -2.13
N ARG A 262 -1.46 -1.39 -2.73
CA ARG A 262 -0.32 -0.64 -3.23
C ARG A 262 -0.60 0.83 -2.97
N CYS A 263 0.39 1.50 -2.40
CA CYS A 263 0.39 2.93 -2.16
C CYS A 263 1.56 3.50 -2.96
N VAL A 264 1.30 4.58 -3.69
CA VAL A 264 2.34 5.35 -4.36
C VAL A 264 2.43 6.72 -3.71
N ILE A 265 3.63 7.07 -3.27
CA ILE A 265 3.95 8.37 -2.70
C ILE A 265 4.92 9.06 -3.65
N LEU A 266 4.53 10.22 -4.17
CA LEU A 266 5.41 11.03 -5.00
C LEU A 266 6.19 12.00 -4.11
N LEU A 267 7.52 11.93 -4.16
CA LEU A 267 8.41 12.81 -3.41
C LEU A 267 9.02 13.84 -4.37
N GLY A 268 8.94 15.13 -4.05
CA GLY A 268 9.56 16.16 -4.89
C GLY A 268 9.67 17.54 -4.27
N TYR A 269 10.23 18.48 -5.03
CA TYR A 269 10.20 19.90 -4.68
C TYR A 269 8.87 20.51 -5.09
N GLU A 270 8.32 21.39 -4.26
CA GLU A 270 6.98 21.97 -4.43
C GLU A 270 6.74 22.56 -5.83
N ARG A 271 7.58 23.51 -6.25
CA ARG A 271 7.47 24.13 -7.59
C ARG A 271 7.56 23.14 -8.75
N GLN A 272 8.31 22.05 -8.60
CA GLN A 272 8.46 21.04 -9.65
C GLN A 272 7.24 20.12 -9.70
N MET A 273 6.72 19.72 -8.55
CA MET A 273 5.51 18.91 -8.44
C MET A 273 4.28 19.67 -8.92
N GLU A 274 4.14 20.96 -8.59
CA GLU A 274 3.06 21.80 -9.12
C GLU A 274 3.10 21.91 -10.65
N ARG A 275 4.31 22.08 -11.23
CA ARG A 275 4.47 22.11 -12.69
C ARG A 275 4.12 20.77 -13.31
N MET A 276 4.53 19.66 -12.69
CA MET A 276 4.17 18.32 -13.12
C MET A 276 2.65 18.10 -13.10
N PHE A 277 1.97 18.37 -11.97
CA PHE A 277 0.52 18.15 -11.86
C PHE A 277 -0.29 19.05 -12.81
N ARG A 278 0.22 20.24 -13.17
CA ARG A 278 -0.39 21.11 -14.19
C ARG A 278 -0.22 20.59 -15.61
N ASN A 279 0.91 19.93 -15.90
CA ASN A 279 1.28 19.53 -17.25
C ASN A 279 0.89 18.08 -17.59
N VAL A 280 0.42 17.30 -16.62
CA VAL A 280 -0.04 15.92 -16.79
C VAL A 280 -1.57 15.85 -16.71
N ASN A 281 -2.18 14.73 -17.11
CA ASN A 281 -3.63 14.50 -17.09
C ASN A 281 -4.25 14.88 -15.71
N PRO A 282 -5.38 15.63 -15.67
CA PRO A 282 -6.10 15.98 -14.44
C PRO A 282 -6.41 14.80 -13.50
N GLY A 283 -6.52 13.59 -14.04
CA GLY A 283 -6.67 12.37 -13.25
C GLY A 283 -5.55 12.16 -12.24
N LEU A 284 -4.30 12.47 -12.59
CA LEU A 284 -3.15 12.33 -11.69
C LEU A 284 -3.30 13.23 -10.44
N SER A 285 -3.65 14.50 -10.64
CA SER A 285 -3.84 15.47 -9.56
C SER A 285 -4.87 14.99 -8.54
N ARG A 286 -5.98 14.41 -9.02
CA ARG A 286 -7.02 13.83 -8.16
C ARG A 286 -6.53 12.57 -7.42
N ARG A 287 -5.75 11.70 -8.08
CA ARG A 287 -5.25 10.46 -7.48
C ARG A 287 -4.22 10.74 -6.37
N PHE A 288 -3.40 11.77 -6.50
CA PHE A 288 -2.34 12.10 -5.53
C PHE A 288 -2.70 13.21 -4.55
N ALA A 289 -3.96 13.65 -4.53
CA ALA A 289 -4.43 14.78 -3.73
C ALA A 289 -3.55 16.03 -3.91
N ALA A 290 -3.28 16.39 -5.18
CA ALA A 290 -2.38 17.49 -5.53
C ALA A 290 -2.84 18.86 -4.99
N ASP A 291 -4.13 19.01 -4.69
CA ASP A 291 -4.69 20.22 -4.06
C ASP A 291 -4.38 20.30 -2.55
N SER A 292 -3.93 19.20 -1.94
CA SER A 292 -3.58 19.09 -0.53
C SER A 292 -2.37 18.15 -0.34
N PRO A 293 -1.18 18.48 -0.88
CA PRO A 293 0.01 17.68 -0.69
C PRO A 293 0.50 17.79 0.76
N PHE A 294 1.24 16.79 1.24
CA PHE A 294 1.96 16.93 2.50
C PHE A 294 3.17 17.83 2.29
N VAL A 295 3.10 19.03 2.86
CA VAL A 295 4.16 20.04 2.77
C VAL A 295 5.14 19.86 3.94
N PHE A 296 6.39 19.61 3.59
CA PHE A 296 7.54 19.51 4.48
C PHE A 296 8.28 20.84 4.44
N GLU A 297 7.93 21.71 5.39
CA GLU A 297 8.52 23.04 5.55
C GLU A 297 9.99 22.93 5.98
N ASP A 298 10.75 23.99 5.70
CA ASP A 298 12.10 24.13 6.23
C ASP A 298 12.02 24.30 7.75
N PHE A 299 13.01 23.75 8.45
CA PHE A 299 13.10 23.85 9.90
C PHE A 299 13.40 25.29 10.32
N ASP A 300 12.70 25.77 11.33
CA ASP A 300 13.06 27.03 11.98
C ASP A 300 14.31 26.87 12.87
N ASP A 301 14.87 28.00 13.34
CA ASP A 301 16.11 27.98 14.13
C ASP A 301 15.96 27.17 15.44
N GLU A 302 14.77 27.18 16.05
CA GLU A 302 14.50 26.39 17.26
C GLU A 302 14.48 24.89 16.95
N GLU A 303 13.83 24.50 15.86
CA GLU A 303 13.76 23.12 15.36
C GLU A 303 15.16 22.61 14.94
N LEU A 304 15.97 23.43 14.29
CA LEU A 304 17.36 23.12 13.96
C LEU A 304 18.23 22.95 15.21
N LEU A 305 18.04 23.80 16.22
CA LEU A 305 18.76 23.69 17.49
C LEU A 305 18.39 22.39 18.23
N GLN A 306 17.12 22.01 18.22
CA GLN A 306 16.66 20.73 18.78
C GLN A 306 17.27 19.53 18.03
N MET A 307 17.28 19.57 16.69
CA MET A 307 17.92 18.52 15.88
C MET A 307 19.42 18.40 16.16
N LEU A 308 20.11 19.53 16.28
CA LEU A 308 21.53 19.59 16.61
C LEU A 308 21.78 18.98 18.00
N GLY A 309 21.00 19.38 19.01
CA GLY A 309 21.09 18.84 20.35
C GLY A 309 20.87 17.31 20.41
N LEU A 310 19.89 16.78 19.67
CA LEU A 310 19.66 15.33 19.58
C LEU A 310 20.84 14.58 18.95
N LYS A 311 21.40 15.11 17.85
CA LYS A 311 22.56 14.51 17.19
C LYS A 311 23.80 14.52 18.07
N LEU A 312 24.02 15.60 18.80
CA LEU A 312 25.16 15.74 19.71
C LEU A 312 25.06 14.79 20.89
N ARG A 313 23.89 14.65 21.52
CA ARG A 313 23.67 13.63 22.57
C ARG A 313 23.86 12.21 22.05
N ALA A 314 23.34 11.90 20.85
CA ALA A 314 23.56 10.60 20.22
C ALA A 314 25.04 10.32 19.90
N SER A 315 25.86 11.37 19.85
CA SER A 315 27.30 11.30 19.59
C SER A 315 28.13 11.47 20.88
N GLY A 316 27.49 11.51 22.06
CA GLY A 316 28.15 11.64 23.37
C GLY A 316 28.61 13.06 23.74
N PHE A 317 27.99 14.10 23.18
CA PHE A 317 28.29 15.50 23.46
C PHE A 317 27.14 16.21 24.18
N ALA A 318 27.47 17.03 25.17
CA ALA A 318 26.53 17.88 25.91
C ALA A 318 26.69 19.36 25.52
N ALA A 319 25.56 20.08 25.54
CA ALA A 319 25.54 21.53 25.37
C ALA A 319 25.91 22.22 26.69
N THR A 320 26.82 23.18 26.65
CA THR A 320 27.13 24.07 27.78
C THR A 320 27.00 25.53 27.33
N ASP A 321 26.91 26.46 28.28
CA ASP A 321 26.84 27.91 28.01
C ASP A 321 28.08 28.45 27.28
N LEU A 322 29.18 27.67 27.21
CA LEU A 322 30.44 28.00 26.53
C LEU A 322 30.64 27.27 25.19
N GLY A 323 29.72 26.38 24.79
CA GLY A 323 29.84 25.54 23.59
C GLY A 323 29.59 24.06 23.86
N TRP A 324 30.08 23.18 22.97
CA TRP A 324 29.80 21.73 23.01
C TRP A 324 31.00 20.94 23.56
N THR A 325 30.78 20.11 24.58
CA THR A 325 31.84 19.32 25.24
C THR A 325 31.52 17.82 25.25
N PRO A 326 32.53 16.91 25.16
CA PRO A 326 32.33 15.48 25.34
C PRO A 326 31.79 15.14 26.75
N GLU A 327 30.83 14.22 26.86
CA GLU A 327 30.20 13.83 28.15
C GLU A 327 31.20 13.28 29.18
N GLU A 328 32.34 12.72 28.73
CA GLU A 328 33.38 12.17 29.61
C GLU A 328 34.12 13.23 30.45
N SER A 329 33.90 14.53 30.19
CA SER A 329 34.63 15.61 30.87
C SER A 329 34.08 15.95 32.27
N PHE A 330 33.04 15.26 32.75
CA PHE A 330 32.40 15.55 34.05
C PHE A 330 32.75 14.57 35.18
N CYS A 331 33.52 13.51 34.92
CA CYS A 331 34.02 12.60 35.97
C CYS A 331 35.44 13.01 36.41
N GLY A 332 35.59 14.12 37.14
CA GLY A 332 36.85 14.41 37.83
C GLY A 332 37.15 15.86 38.15
N ALA A 333 36.37 16.50 39.02
CA ALA A 333 36.82 17.63 39.85
C ALA A 333 35.77 17.92 40.93
N GLY A 334 35.76 17.08 41.96
CA GLY A 334 34.89 17.23 43.10
C GLY A 334 35.34 16.31 44.22
N GLU A 335 36.54 16.54 44.74
CA GLU A 335 37.01 16.26 46.12
C GLU A 335 38.51 16.56 46.20
N GLY A 336 38.89 17.48 47.09
CA GLY A 336 40.26 17.92 47.34
C GLY A 336 40.32 19.36 47.82
#